data_AF-A0A1I5F9L1-F1
#
_entry.id   AF-A0A1I5F9L1-F1
#
_cell.length_a   1.000
_cell.length_b   1.000
_cell.length_c   1.000
_cell.angle_alpha   90.00
_cell.angle_beta   90.00
_cell.angle_gamma   90.00
#
_symmetry.space_group_name_H-M   'P 1'
#
loop_
_entity.id
_entity.type
_entity.pdbx_description
1 polymer ?
#
loop_
_entity_poly.entity_id
_entity_poly.type
_entity_poly.pdbx_seq_one_letter_code
_entity_poly.pdbx_strand_id
1 'polypeptide(L)' 'MREDVLDGFDTAAQRRLAGTVWNQGGCDGWYLDADHRNTNNWPGSMTAYRRRTRRLDPADYHLEH' A
#
# COMPACT_ATOMS: atom_id res chain seq x y z
N MET A 1 2.22 -3.88 -13.44
CA MET A 1 3.42 -3.90 -12.58
C MET A 1 3.88 -5.34 -12.51
N ARG A 2 5.19 -5.59 -12.46
CA ARG A 2 5.74 -6.94 -12.26
C ARG A 2 5.33 -7.42 -10.86
N GLU A 3 5.03 -8.71 -10.75
CA GLU A 3 4.48 -9.32 -9.53
C GLU A 3 5.40 -9.12 -8.31
N ASP A 4 6.71 -9.34 -8.47
CA ASP A 4 7.71 -9.17 -7.43
C ASP A 4 7.77 -7.73 -6.88
N VAL A 5 7.56 -6.74 -7.76
CA VAL A 5 7.54 -5.33 -7.38
C VAL A 5 6.25 -5.00 -6.60
N LEU A 6 5.12 -5.59 -7.01
CA LEU A 6 3.84 -5.42 -6.33
C LEU A 6 3.85 -6.02 -4.93
N ASP A 7 4.29 -7.25 -4.79
CA ASP A 7 4.35 -7.95 -3.51
C ASP A 7 5.29 -7.24 -2.53
N GLY A 8 6.43 -6.74 -3.03
CA GLY A 8 7.36 -5.95 -2.23
C GLY A 8 6.75 -4.65 -1.74
N PHE A 9 6.03 -3.93 -2.60
CA PHE A 9 5.32 -2.71 -2.23
C PHE A 9 4.21 -3.00 -1.21
N ASP A 10 3.37 -3.99 -1.47
CA ASP A 10 2.24 -4.35 -0.63
C ASP A 10 2.70 -4.78 0.77
N THR A 11 3.68 -5.69 0.85
CA THR A 11 4.26 -6.14 2.12
C THR A 11 4.75 -4.96 2.96
N ALA A 12 5.44 -4.00 2.33
CA ALA A 12 5.93 -2.81 3.01
C ALA A 12 4.79 -1.87 3.46
N ALA A 13 3.73 -1.73 2.66
CA ALA A 13 2.56 -0.94 3.01
C ALA A 13 1.78 -1.56 4.17
N GLN A 14 1.48 -2.86 4.11
CA GLN A 14 0.72 -3.58 5.15
C GLN A 14 1.46 -3.57 6.50
N ARG A 15 2.78 -3.78 6.51
CA ARG A 15 3.60 -3.67 7.73
C ARG A 15 3.47 -2.30 8.41
N ARG A 16 3.38 -1.23 7.62
CA ARG A 16 3.22 0.13 8.14
C ARG A 16 1.78 0.40 8.57
N LEU A 17 0.79 -0.11 7.84
CA LEU A 17 -0.63 0.02 8.15
C LEU A 17 -1.00 -0.67 9.48
N ALA A 18 -0.37 -1.80 9.81
CA ALA A 18 -0.58 -2.50 11.08
C ALA A 18 -0.32 -1.62 12.32
N GLY A 19 0.54 -0.60 12.20
CA GLY A 19 0.85 0.37 13.25
C GLY A 19 -0.15 1.51 13.39
N THR A 20 -1.13 1.62 12.49
CA THR A 20 -1.99 2.81 12.40
C THR A 20 -3.30 2.64 13.17
N VAL A 21 -3.90 3.77 13.53
CA VAL A 21 -5.24 3.80 14.16
C VAL A 21 -6.32 3.17 13.27
N TRP A 22 -6.12 3.13 11.95
CA TRP A 22 -7.05 2.50 11.01
C TRP A 22 -7.08 0.96 11.16
N ASN A 23 -5.99 0.36 11.62
CA ASN A 23 -5.91 -1.08 11.86
C ASN A 23 -6.02 -1.45 13.35
N GLN A 24 -5.68 -0.53 14.26
CA GLN A 24 -5.71 -0.76 15.71
C GLN A 24 -6.99 -0.27 16.40
N GLY A 25 -7.84 0.48 15.70
CA GLY A 25 -8.96 1.24 16.26
C GLY A 25 -10.18 0.44 16.78
N GLY A 26 -10.17 -0.90 16.72
CA GLY A 26 -11.25 -1.76 17.21
C GLY A 26 -11.94 -2.59 16.12
N CYS A 27 -12.73 -3.58 16.56
CA CYS A 27 -13.27 -4.72 15.78
C CYS A 27 -13.75 -4.30 14.38
N ASP A 28 -13.11 -4.89 13.36
CA ASP A 28 -13.49 -4.83 11.95
C ASP A 28 -13.90 -3.44 11.48
N GLY A 29 -13.03 -2.46 11.77
CA GLY A 29 -13.20 -1.09 11.30
C GLY A 29 -13.41 -1.06 9.78
N TRP A 30 -14.18 -0.09 9.30
CA TRP A 30 -14.59 0.09 7.90
C TRP A 30 -13.46 0.03 6.85
N TYR A 31 -12.20 0.16 7.27
CA TYR A 31 -11.01 0.14 6.41
C TYR A 31 -10.40 -1.25 6.21
N LEU A 32 -10.80 -2.25 6.98
CA LEU A 32 -10.31 -3.61 6.88
C LEU A 32 -11.26 -4.45 6.02
N ASP A 33 -10.68 -5.26 5.14
CA ASP A 33 -11.42 -6.29 4.42
C ASP A 33 -11.58 -7.57 5.24
N ALA A 34 -12.19 -8.61 4.64
CA ALA A 34 -12.39 -9.91 5.28
C ALA A 34 -11.08 -10.60 5.71
N ASP A 35 -9.95 -10.24 5.10
CA ASP A 35 -8.61 -10.77 5.41
C ASP A 35 -7.86 -9.87 6.43
N HIS A 36 -8.55 -8.91 7.04
CA HIS A 36 -7.99 -7.91 7.96
C HIS A 36 -6.90 -7.04 7.32
N ARG A 37 -6.98 -6.82 6.01
CA ARG A 37 -6.03 -5.98 5.29
C ARG A 37 -6.64 -4.61 5.01
N ASN A 38 -5.80 -3.59 5.10
CA ASN A 38 -6.19 -2.24 4.74
C ASN A 38 -5.72 -1.97 3.30
N THR A 39 -6.67 -2.02 2.37
CA THR A 39 -6.42 -1.83 0.93
C THR A 39 -6.67 -0.40 0.47
N ASN A 40 -7.26 0.43 1.35
CA ASN A 40 -7.77 1.76 0.99
C ASN A 40 -6.82 2.90 1.40
N ASN A 41 -6.03 2.73 2.46
CA ASN A 41 -5.27 3.83 3.07
C ASN A 41 -3.76 3.75 2.83
N TRP A 42 -3.13 4.93 2.83
CA TRP A 42 -1.68 5.08 2.83
C TRP A 42 -1.15 5.40 4.23
N PRO A 43 -0.17 4.64 4.78
CA PRO A 43 0.32 4.79 6.16
C PRO A 43 1.35 5.91 6.36
N GLY A 44 1.37 6.92 5.49
CA GLY A 44 2.37 7.99 5.55
C GLY A 44 1.80 9.36 5.17
N SER A 45 2.65 10.38 5.19
CA SER A 45 2.24 11.72 4.74
C SER A 45 1.95 11.75 3.24
N MET A 46 1.07 12.65 2.82
CA MET A 46 0.79 12.93 1.40
C MET A 46 2.06 13.33 0.63
N THR A 47 2.99 14.05 1.28
CA THR A 47 4.29 14.39 0.68
C THR A 47 5.13 13.15 0.40
N ALA A 48 5.14 12.16 1.31
CA ALA A 48 5.85 10.90 1.09
C ALA A 48 5.21 10.10 -0.04
N TYR A 49 3.88 10.04 -0.10
CA TYR A 49 3.14 9.41 -1.19
C TYR A 49 3.53 10.04 -2.54
N ARG A 50 3.41 11.37 -2.65
CA ARG A 50 3.77 12.11 -3.87
C ARG A 50 5.22 11.86 -4.28
N ARG A 51 6.17 11.84 -3.35
CA ARG A 51 7.58 11.56 -3.68
C ARG A 51 7.78 10.14 -4.21
N ARG A 52 7.02 9.16 -3.73
CA ARG A 52 7.13 7.76 -4.13
C ARG A 52 6.48 7.48 -5.49
N THR A 53 5.40 8.18 -5.82
CA THR A 53 4.63 7.93 -7.06
C THR A 53 4.90 8.93 -8.18
N ARG A 54 5.65 10.02 -7.94
CA ARG A 54 5.90 11.09 -8.94
C ARG A 54 6.65 10.63 -10.21
N ARG A 55 7.31 9.47 -10.18
CA ARG A 55 8.08 8.94 -11.31
C ARG A 55 7.73 7.49 -11.45
N LEU A 56 7.33 7.12 -12.66
CA LEU A 56 7.14 5.75 -13.07
C LEU A 56 8.48 5.22 -13.55
N ASP A 57 8.90 4.06 -13.04
CA ASP A 57 10.04 3.31 -13.57
C ASP A 57 9.51 2.26 -14.55
N PRO A 58 9.76 2.36 -15.86
CA PRO A 58 9.35 1.36 -16.84
C PRO A 58 9.73 -0.08 -16.48
N ALA A 59 10.86 -0.27 -15.78
CA ALA A 59 11.34 -1.59 -15.37
C ALA A 59 10.43 -2.28 -14.35
N ASP A 60 9.57 -1.52 -13.66
CA ASP A 60 8.60 -2.04 -12.71
C ASP A 60 7.33 -2.58 -13.39
N TYR A 61 7.13 -2.38 -14.70
CA TYR A 61 5.88 -2.68 -15.39
C TYR A 61 6.07 -3.66 -16.54
N HIS A 62 5.07 -4.51 -16.75
CA HIS A 62 4.85 -5.16 -18.03
C HIS A 62 4.29 -4.10 -18.97
N LEU A 63 5.14 -3.61 -19.88
CA LEU A 63 4.74 -2.68 -20.91
C LEU A 63 4.32 -3.49 -22.13
N GLU A 64 3.05 -3.45 -22.46
CA GLU A 64 2.56 -3.95 -23.75
C GLU A 64 2.58 -2.80 -24.76
N HIS A 65 2.99 -3.11 -25.99
CA HIS A 65 3.20 -2.15 -27.07
C HIS A 65 2.00 -2.11 -28.01
#